data_AF-A0A7S2E179-F1
#
_entry.id   AF-A0A7S2E179-F1
#
_cell.length_a   1.000
_cell.length_b   1.000
_cell.length_c   1.000
_cell.angle_alpha   90.00
_cell.angle_beta   90.00
_cell.angle_gamma   90.00
#
_symmetry.space_group_name_H-M   'P 1'
#
loop_
_entity.id
_entity.type
_entity.pdbx_description
1 polymer ?
#
loop_
_entity_poly.entity_id
_entity_poly.type
_entity_poly.pdbx_seq_one_letter_code
_entity_poly.pdbx_strand_id
1 'polypeptide(L)'
;AICLAMVHTLWRASQSDDSKNPSQPKLCIPRKMPHISRSSAFTPDGVTERLEVLSASSRDELLSLVHQHLTTFMHPEGYGVVLLLYSIILTRGVGQVRSDMDKGFGGEKRSLIDNHGYLSQEGVNLILSGRGVSNVFDGERTLEDDIGGSDDVIRLGGVTSQGPVGFLTLQEAYNYLEVGECYKYPKRPIWVIYSESHYSVMFATEPQLSQLRSIDTPVDVYYWDMLANQDEVIRLTAEPNLEKKDIPDVNDEKLLIPPLDLVLRTKWQGCLVDWNGSEPLL
;
A
#
# COMPACT_ATOMS: atom_id res chain seq x y z
N ALA A 1 6.21 -18.65 -2.06
CA ALA A 1 6.22 -17.19 -2.23
C ALA A 1 5.42 -16.47 -1.14
N ILE A 2 4.13 -16.79 -0.96
CA ILE A 2 3.25 -16.06 -0.03
C ILE A 2 3.73 -16.05 1.44
N CYS A 3 4.24 -17.16 1.97
CA CYS A 3 4.76 -17.20 3.35
C CYS A 3 5.90 -16.20 3.56
N LEU A 4 6.83 -16.11 2.60
CA LEU A 4 7.93 -15.15 2.65
C LEU A 4 7.44 -13.71 2.58
N ALA A 5 6.40 -13.44 1.78
CA ALA A 5 5.78 -12.11 1.73
C ALA A 5 5.16 -11.73 3.07
N MET A 6 4.35 -12.63 3.68
CA MET A 6 3.78 -12.40 5.01
C MET A 6 4.85 -12.19 6.08
N VAL A 7 5.89 -13.03 6.12
CA VAL A 7 7.04 -12.89 7.02
C VAL A 7 7.71 -11.53 6.84
N HIS A 8 7.94 -11.11 5.60
CA HIS A 8 8.59 -9.84 5.31
C HIS A 8 7.74 -8.65 5.76
N THR A 9 6.43 -8.67 5.51
CA THR A 9 5.49 -7.62 5.94
C THR A 9 5.42 -7.53 7.46
N LEU A 10 5.27 -8.66 8.16
CA LEU A 10 5.21 -8.69 9.62
C LEU A 10 6.55 -8.27 10.24
N TRP A 11 7.67 -8.77 9.72
CA TRP A 11 9.00 -8.39 10.22
C TRP A 11 9.26 -6.90 10.07
N ARG A 12 8.79 -6.29 8.98
CA ARG A 12 8.90 -4.86 8.73
C ARG A 12 8.06 -4.05 9.72
N ALA A 13 6.80 -4.45 9.94
CA ALA A 13 5.93 -3.80 10.91
C ALA A 13 6.48 -3.85 12.35
N SER A 14 7.35 -4.82 12.63
CA SER A 14 7.99 -5.01 13.93
C SER A 14 9.16 -4.06 14.17
N GLN A 15 9.68 -3.40 13.11
CA GLN A 15 10.77 -2.45 13.23
C GLN A 15 10.27 -1.13 13.81
N SER A 16 10.78 -0.77 14.99
CA SER A 16 10.51 0.49 15.68
C SER A 16 11.63 1.49 15.41
N ASP A 17 11.33 2.80 15.45
CA ASP A 17 12.36 3.85 15.50
C ASP A 17 13.17 3.78 16.81
N ASP A 18 12.54 3.27 17.87
CA ASP A 18 13.22 3.02 19.13
C ASP A 18 13.97 1.68 19.06
N SER A 19 15.22 1.77 18.61
CA SER A 19 16.17 0.64 18.51
C SER A 19 16.37 -0.13 19.83
N LYS A 20 15.91 0.41 20.97
CA LYS A 20 16.05 -0.21 22.28
C LYS A 20 14.96 -1.22 22.61
N ASN A 21 13.83 -1.22 21.88
CA ASN A 21 12.73 -2.15 22.15
C ASN A 21 11.91 -2.46 20.88
N PRO A 22 12.44 -3.26 19.93
CA PRO A 22 11.68 -3.66 18.74
C PRO A 22 10.47 -4.52 19.14
N SER A 23 9.32 -4.25 18.52
CA SER A 23 8.13 -5.07 18.72
C SER A 23 8.38 -6.47 18.15
N GLN A 24 7.92 -7.51 18.87
CA GLN A 24 7.95 -8.88 18.34
C GLN A 24 6.92 -9.03 17.21
N PRO A 25 7.28 -9.65 16.07
CA PRO A 25 6.32 -10.06 15.06
C PRO A 25 5.24 -10.97 15.65
N LYS A 26 3.99 -10.71 15.29
CA LYS A 26 2.81 -11.44 15.75
C LYS A 26 2.03 -12.00 14.56
N LEU A 27 1.52 -13.22 14.72
CA LEU A 27 0.61 -13.87 13.79
C LEU A 27 -0.72 -14.13 14.49
N CYS A 28 -1.80 -13.60 13.94
CA CYS A 28 -3.15 -13.81 14.43
C CYS A 28 -3.77 -15.01 13.75
N ILE A 29 -4.30 -15.94 14.54
CA ILE A 29 -4.99 -17.13 14.06
C ILE A 29 -6.36 -17.27 14.74
N PRO A 30 -7.37 -17.84 14.07
CA PRO A 30 -8.67 -18.06 14.67
C PRO A 30 -8.67 -19.32 15.54
N ARG A 31 -9.30 -19.23 16.71
CA ARG A 31 -9.65 -20.38 17.56
C ARG A 31 -11.08 -20.84 17.38
N LYS A 32 -11.30 -22.12 17.74
CA LYS A 32 -12.65 -22.71 17.75
C LYS A 32 -13.58 -22.11 18.81
N MET A 33 -13.02 -21.71 19.95
CA MET A 33 -13.79 -21.15 21.06
C MET A 33 -13.50 -19.65 21.19
N PRO A 34 -14.53 -18.82 21.43
CA PRO A 34 -14.34 -17.41 21.66
C PRO A 34 -13.69 -17.15 23.03
N HIS A 35 -12.78 -16.19 23.08
CA HIS A 35 -12.19 -15.64 24.31
C HIS A 35 -13.15 -14.67 25.01
N ILE A 36 -14.00 -13.99 24.24
CA ILE A 36 -14.91 -12.95 24.72
C ILE A 36 -16.35 -13.37 24.41
N SER A 37 -17.21 -13.31 25.43
CA SER A 37 -18.63 -13.55 25.25
C SER A 37 -19.35 -12.27 24.83
N ARG A 38 -20.48 -12.41 24.14
CA ARG A 38 -21.38 -11.30 23.83
C ARG A 38 -21.69 -10.50 25.11
N SER A 39 -21.64 -9.18 25.02
CA SER A 39 -22.01 -8.26 26.10
C SER A 39 -22.69 -7.02 25.52
N SER A 40 -23.14 -6.10 26.39
CA SER A 40 -23.66 -4.80 25.95
C SER A 40 -22.61 -3.93 25.25
N ALA A 41 -21.32 -4.17 25.51
CA ALA A 41 -20.21 -3.44 24.93
C ALA A 41 -19.53 -4.18 23.76
N PHE A 42 -19.94 -5.41 23.45
CA PHE A 42 -19.29 -6.24 22.44
C PHE A 42 -20.26 -7.18 21.74
N THR A 43 -20.35 -7.02 20.41
CA THR A 43 -21.08 -7.92 19.52
C THR A 43 -20.08 -8.81 18.79
N PRO A 44 -20.11 -10.14 18.99
CA PRO A 44 -19.22 -11.06 18.27
C PRO A 44 -19.40 -10.96 16.75
N ASP A 45 -18.29 -10.97 16.02
CA ASP A 45 -18.25 -10.89 14.55
C ASP A 45 -17.79 -12.20 13.90
N GLY A 46 -17.43 -13.21 14.69
CA GLY A 46 -16.96 -14.51 14.20
C GLY A 46 -15.44 -14.58 14.03
N VAL A 47 -14.73 -13.48 14.24
CA VAL A 47 -13.28 -13.35 14.04
C VAL A 47 -12.61 -12.80 15.29
N THR A 48 -12.92 -11.58 15.68
CA THR A 48 -12.19 -10.83 16.71
C THR A 48 -12.28 -11.48 18.08
N GLU A 49 -13.44 -12.05 18.43
CA GLU A 49 -13.60 -12.74 19.70
C GLU A 49 -12.83 -14.07 19.76
N ARG A 50 -12.34 -14.57 18.63
CA ARG A 50 -11.65 -15.86 18.49
C ARG A 50 -10.15 -15.71 18.18
N LEU A 51 -9.62 -14.49 18.13
CA LEU A 51 -8.22 -14.27 17.78
C LEU A 51 -7.28 -14.77 18.87
N GLU A 52 -6.41 -15.71 18.50
CA GLU A 52 -5.20 -16.04 19.22
C GLU A 52 -4.00 -15.34 18.55
N VAL A 53 -3.12 -14.79 19.38
CA VAL A 53 -1.95 -14.02 18.94
C VAL A 53 -0.71 -14.83 19.28
N LEU A 54 0.00 -15.29 18.26
CA LEU A 54 1.29 -15.98 18.39
C LEU A 54 2.41 -14.97 18.16
N SER A 55 3.42 -14.93 19.02
CA SER A 55 4.61 -14.10 18.84
C SER A 55 5.78 -14.93 18.34
N ALA A 56 6.64 -14.33 17.50
CA ALA A 56 7.90 -14.92 17.09
C ALA A 56 9.08 -14.06 17.56
N SER A 57 10.19 -14.71 17.92
CA SER A 57 11.43 -14.07 18.35
C SER A 57 12.47 -14.00 17.22
N SER A 58 12.26 -14.74 16.13
CA SER A 58 13.16 -14.77 14.96
C SER A 58 12.40 -14.87 13.64
N ARG A 59 13.08 -14.56 12.53
CA ARG A 59 12.51 -14.72 11.19
C ARG A 59 12.16 -16.17 10.86
N ASP A 60 12.99 -17.11 11.30
CA ASP A 60 12.80 -18.54 11.03
C ASP A 60 11.61 -19.11 11.82
N GLU A 61 11.44 -18.67 13.07
CA GLU A 61 10.26 -19.00 13.87
C GLU A 61 8.99 -18.42 13.24
N LEU A 62 9.01 -17.14 12.83
CA LEU A 62 7.88 -16.50 12.16
C LEU A 62 7.52 -17.23 10.86
N LEU A 63 8.53 -17.62 10.07
CA LEU A 63 8.35 -18.40 8.84
C LEU A 63 7.70 -19.76 9.14
N SER A 64 8.16 -20.43 10.19
CA SER A 64 7.59 -21.71 10.63
C SER A 64 6.13 -21.58 11.05
N LEU A 65 5.78 -20.53 11.82
CA LEU A 65 4.40 -20.23 12.23
C LEU A 65 3.50 -19.93 11.01
N VAL A 66 3.96 -19.10 10.08
CA VAL A 66 3.21 -18.78 8.86
C VAL A 66 3.00 -20.04 8.01
N HIS A 67 4.02 -20.90 7.87
CA HIS A 67 3.88 -22.17 7.16
C HIS A 67 2.86 -23.10 7.83
N GLN A 68 2.92 -23.24 9.15
CA GLN A 68 2.02 -24.09 9.92
C GLN A 68 0.56 -23.68 9.76
N HIS A 69 0.29 -22.38 9.63
CA HIS A 69 -1.07 -21.84 9.56
C HIS A 69 -1.50 -21.38 8.16
N LEU A 70 -0.69 -21.61 7.12
CA LEU A 70 -0.95 -21.09 5.78
C LEU A 70 -2.33 -21.49 5.25
N THR A 71 -2.76 -22.73 5.50
CA THR A 71 -4.08 -23.22 5.06
C THR A 71 -5.24 -22.42 5.63
N THR A 72 -5.08 -21.85 6.84
CA THR A 72 -6.08 -20.99 7.46
C THR A 72 -6.17 -19.63 6.76
N PHE A 73 -5.03 -19.06 6.36
CA PHE A 73 -4.98 -17.80 5.63
C PHE A 73 -5.47 -17.94 4.19
N MET A 74 -5.31 -19.11 3.59
CA MET A 74 -5.68 -19.39 2.19
C MET A 74 -7.07 -20.02 2.03
N HIS A 75 -7.83 -20.18 3.11
CA HIS A 75 -9.16 -20.75 3.03
C HIS A 75 -10.09 -19.82 2.22
N PRO A 76 -10.74 -20.28 1.12
CA PRO A 76 -11.51 -19.41 0.22
C PRO A 76 -12.62 -18.61 0.90
N GLU A 77 -13.33 -19.20 1.85
CA GLU A 77 -14.38 -18.54 2.64
C GLU A 77 -13.87 -18.10 4.03
N GLY A 78 -12.55 -18.02 4.19
CA GLY A 78 -11.90 -17.67 5.44
C GLY A 78 -11.66 -16.17 5.60
N TYR A 79 -11.12 -15.81 6.75
CA TYR A 79 -10.82 -14.41 7.12
C TYR A 79 -9.34 -14.06 6.91
N GLY A 80 -8.65 -14.70 5.96
CA GLY A 80 -7.19 -14.63 5.82
C GLY A 80 -6.62 -13.21 5.74
N VAL A 81 -7.26 -12.34 4.95
CA VAL A 81 -6.85 -10.92 4.82
C VAL A 81 -7.06 -10.16 6.13
N VAL A 82 -8.19 -10.38 6.81
CA VAL A 82 -8.50 -9.76 8.10
C VAL A 82 -7.51 -10.23 9.17
N LEU A 83 -7.21 -11.53 9.23
CA LEU A 83 -6.19 -12.10 10.12
C LEU A 83 -4.81 -11.49 9.87
N LEU A 84 -4.43 -11.32 8.60
CA LEU A 84 -3.16 -10.68 8.25
C LEU A 84 -3.14 -9.21 8.69
N LEU A 85 -4.23 -8.47 8.47
CA LEU A 85 -4.33 -7.08 8.92
C LEU A 85 -4.18 -6.96 10.45
N TYR A 86 -4.88 -7.79 11.23
CA TYR A 86 -4.70 -7.84 12.69
C TYR A 86 -3.27 -8.23 13.09
N SER A 87 -2.66 -9.18 12.37
CA SER A 87 -1.26 -9.57 12.60
C SER A 87 -0.33 -8.38 12.45
N ILE A 88 -0.51 -7.57 11.39
CA ILE A 88 0.30 -6.37 11.13
C ILE A 88 0.04 -5.29 12.18
N ILE A 89 -1.23 -4.99 12.49
CA ILE A 89 -1.62 -3.98 13.50
C ILE A 89 -1.06 -4.34 14.86
N LEU A 90 -1.15 -5.60 15.29
CA LEU A 90 -0.65 -6.02 16.60
C LEU A 90 0.87 -6.12 16.63
N THR A 91 1.50 -6.45 15.48
CA THR A 91 2.96 -6.44 15.35
C THR A 91 3.53 -5.04 15.52
N ARG A 92 2.98 -4.04 14.79
CA ARG A 92 3.35 -2.63 14.99
C ARG A 92 2.91 -2.15 16.37
N GLY A 93 1.73 -2.58 16.83
CA GLY A 93 1.12 -2.19 18.09
C GLY A 93 0.16 -1.02 17.90
N VAL A 94 -1.04 -1.11 18.49
CA VAL A 94 -2.14 -0.15 18.27
C VAL A 94 -1.73 1.29 18.62
N GLY A 95 -0.96 1.48 19.70
CA GLY A 95 -0.45 2.80 20.08
C GLY A 95 0.52 3.39 19.05
N GLN A 96 1.42 2.56 18.51
CA GLN A 96 2.37 2.98 17.48
C GLN A 96 1.67 3.26 16.15
N VAL A 97 0.71 2.41 15.75
CA VAL A 97 -0.11 2.66 14.56
C VAL A 97 -0.81 4.01 14.67
N ARG A 98 -1.38 4.36 15.84
CA ARG A 98 -2.01 5.67 16.06
C ARG A 98 -1.01 6.83 16.06
N SER A 99 0.21 6.63 16.55
CA SER A 99 1.25 7.68 16.52
C SER A 99 1.87 7.87 15.15
N ASP A 100 1.79 6.86 14.27
CA ASP A 100 2.25 6.96 12.88
C ASP A 100 1.33 7.87 12.04
N MET A 101 0.03 7.94 12.39
CA MET A 101 -0.97 8.71 11.66
C MET A 101 -0.88 10.20 11.97
N ASP A 102 -1.20 11.02 10.97
CA ASP A 102 -1.40 12.45 11.18
C ASP A 102 -2.59 12.69 12.12
N LYS A 103 -2.50 13.76 12.91
CA LYS A 103 -3.66 14.25 13.65
C LYS A 103 -4.72 14.71 12.64
N GLY A 104 -5.98 14.33 12.85
CA GLY A 104 -7.07 14.86 12.03
C GLY A 104 -7.25 16.36 12.25
N PHE A 105 -7.73 17.06 11.23
CA PHE A 105 -8.10 18.47 11.35
C PHE A 105 -9.33 18.61 12.26
N GLY A 106 -9.40 19.68 13.05
CA GLY A 106 -10.57 19.97 13.88
C GLY A 106 -10.89 18.91 14.96
N GLY A 107 -9.92 18.08 15.35
CA GLY A 107 -10.11 17.03 16.37
C GLY A 107 -10.67 15.72 15.85
N GLU A 108 -10.75 15.54 14.53
CA GLU A 108 -11.14 14.27 13.91
C GLU A 108 -10.13 13.16 14.27
N LYS A 109 -10.65 11.98 14.62
CA LYS A 109 -9.83 10.80 14.84
C LYS A 109 -9.70 10.03 13.53
N ARG A 110 -8.48 9.93 13.02
CA ARG A 110 -8.19 9.04 11.89
C ARG A 110 -8.40 7.58 12.29
N SER A 111 -8.85 6.80 11.31
CA SER A 111 -9.17 5.38 11.43
C SER A 111 -8.56 4.63 10.25
N LEU A 112 -8.20 3.37 10.46
CA LEU A 112 -7.73 2.49 9.37
C LEU A 112 -8.84 2.14 8.38
N ILE A 113 -10.10 2.31 8.78
CA ILE A 113 -11.27 2.16 7.94
C ILE A 113 -11.93 3.53 7.81
N ASP A 114 -12.16 3.97 6.59
CA ASP A 114 -12.78 5.26 6.29
C ASP A 114 -14.31 5.23 6.47
N ASN A 115 -14.96 6.36 6.24
CA ASN A 115 -16.41 6.52 6.39
C ASN A 115 -17.23 5.71 5.37
N HIS A 116 -16.60 5.17 4.33
CA HIS A 116 -17.20 4.33 3.30
C HIS A 116 -16.94 2.83 3.53
N GLY A 117 -16.18 2.48 4.56
CA GLY A 117 -15.84 1.10 4.88
C GLY A 117 -14.61 0.57 4.12
N TYR A 118 -13.86 1.43 3.42
CA TYR A 118 -12.62 1.05 2.76
C TYR A 118 -11.43 1.19 3.69
N LEU A 119 -10.36 0.45 3.38
CA LEU A 119 -9.08 0.63 4.06
C LEU A 119 -8.52 2.01 3.71
N SER A 120 -8.25 2.83 4.72
CA SER A 120 -7.69 4.16 4.53
C SER A 120 -6.25 4.09 4.01
N GLN A 121 -5.72 5.23 3.55
CA GLN A 121 -4.32 5.31 3.10
C GLN A 121 -3.33 4.90 4.21
N GLU A 122 -3.62 5.22 5.47
CA GLU A 122 -2.84 4.75 6.62
C GLU A 122 -2.81 3.22 6.72
N GLY A 123 -3.95 2.56 6.48
CA GLY A 123 -4.02 1.10 6.46
C GLY A 123 -3.25 0.49 5.30
N VAL A 124 -3.34 1.09 4.12
CA VAL A 124 -2.55 0.67 2.94
C VAL A 124 -1.05 0.84 3.22
N ASN A 125 -0.64 2.01 3.73
CA ASN A 125 0.74 2.30 4.07
C ASN A 125 1.24 1.37 5.19
N LEU A 126 0.40 0.99 6.15
CA LEU A 126 0.74 0.02 7.18
C LEU A 126 1.08 -1.35 6.58
N ILE A 127 0.33 -1.80 5.57
CA ILE A 127 0.60 -3.06 4.88
C ILE A 127 1.89 -2.95 4.03
N LEU A 128 2.07 -1.86 3.29
CA LEU A 128 3.20 -1.70 2.36
C LEU A 128 4.52 -1.39 3.06
N SER A 129 4.49 -0.51 4.05
CA SER A 129 5.68 0.06 4.71
C SER A 129 5.87 -0.43 6.15
N GLY A 130 4.89 -1.12 6.73
CA GLY A 130 4.89 -1.49 8.15
C GLY A 130 4.53 -0.34 9.09
N ARG A 131 4.18 0.84 8.56
CA ARG A 131 3.84 2.05 9.34
C ARG A 131 2.57 2.68 8.82
N GLY A 132 1.71 3.11 9.74
CA GLY A 132 0.41 3.73 9.45
C GLY A 132 0.50 5.20 9.06
N VAL A 133 1.53 5.62 8.31
CA VAL A 133 1.70 7.02 7.89
C VAL A 133 0.58 7.45 6.95
N SER A 134 0.15 8.70 7.06
CA SER A 134 -1.04 9.20 6.36
C SER A 134 -0.81 9.54 4.89
N ASN A 135 0.44 9.80 4.50
CA ASN A 135 0.75 10.32 3.17
C ASN A 135 1.70 9.41 2.38
N VAL A 136 1.74 9.62 1.07
CA VAL A 136 2.53 8.83 0.11
C VAL A 136 3.77 9.56 -0.41
N PHE A 137 3.99 10.81 0.03
CA PHE A 137 5.26 11.52 -0.17
C PHE A 137 6.35 11.02 0.78
N ASP A 138 7.59 11.46 0.58
CA ASP A 138 8.71 11.07 1.44
C ASP A 138 8.88 11.99 2.66
N GLY A 139 9.23 11.40 3.81
CA GLY A 139 9.65 12.13 5.00
C GLY A 139 8.51 12.86 5.72
N GLU A 140 8.81 14.03 6.30
CA GLU A 140 7.84 14.89 6.98
C GLU A 140 7.69 16.19 6.17
N ARG A 141 6.46 16.67 6.01
CA ARG A 141 6.16 18.00 5.48
C ARG A 141 5.55 18.86 6.56
N THR A 142 6.00 20.11 6.64
CA THR A 142 5.45 21.09 7.58
C THR A 142 4.58 22.07 6.81
N LEU A 143 3.35 22.28 7.26
CA LEU A 143 2.48 23.35 6.81
C LEU A 143 2.55 24.48 7.83
N GLU A 144 3.07 25.63 7.39
CA GLU A 144 3.04 26.88 8.15
C GLU A 144 1.82 27.68 7.72
N ASP A 145 1.08 28.24 8.67
CA ASP A 145 -0.04 29.13 8.36
C ASP A 145 0.51 30.53 8.03
N ASP A 146 0.71 30.80 6.74
CA ASP A 146 1.22 32.08 6.24
C ASP A 146 0.28 33.27 6.53
N ILE A 147 -0.97 33.03 6.98
CA ILE A 147 -2.03 34.04 6.95
C ILE A 147 -2.58 34.42 8.34
N GLY A 148 -2.25 33.73 9.44
CA GLY A 148 -3.03 33.95 10.65
C GLY A 148 -2.41 33.61 12.00
N GLY A 149 -1.26 34.19 12.36
CA GLY A 149 -0.86 34.48 13.76
C GLY A 149 -0.96 33.36 14.80
N SER A 150 -1.09 32.10 14.38
CA SER A 150 -1.12 30.93 15.23
C SER A 150 0.19 30.18 15.05
N ASP A 151 0.86 29.88 16.17
CA ASP A 151 2.12 29.12 16.18
C ASP A 151 1.88 27.60 15.94
N ASP A 152 0.71 27.22 15.39
CA ASP A 152 0.30 25.84 15.21
C ASP A 152 0.96 25.24 13.95
N VAL A 153 2.16 24.74 14.13
CA VAL A 153 2.92 24.00 13.12
C VAL A 153 2.27 22.63 12.87
N ILE A 154 1.64 22.44 11.72
CA ILE A 154 1.07 21.15 11.33
C ILE A 154 2.15 20.33 10.62
N ARG A 155 2.48 19.17 11.19
CA ARG A 155 3.42 18.21 10.61
C ARG A 155 2.65 17.05 10.01
N LEU A 156 2.94 16.76 8.75
CA LEU A 156 2.36 15.66 7.99
C LEU A 156 3.43 14.60 7.72
N GLY A 157 3.16 13.38 8.17
CA GLY A 157 4.04 12.23 8.02
C GLY A 157 3.83 11.48 6.71
N GLY A 158 4.93 11.23 6.02
CA GLY A 158 5.01 10.41 4.81
C GLY A 158 5.88 9.17 4.99
N VAL A 159 6.21 8.54 3.88
CA VAL A 159 7.00 7.31 3.83
C VAL A 159 8.47 7.61 4.07
N THR A 160 9.13 6.84 4.93
CA THR A 160 10.51 7.12 5.35
C THR A 160 11.55 6.18 4.75
N SER A 161 11.14 5.13 4.03
CA SER A 161 12.09 4.18 3.43
C SER A 161 11.50 3.40 2.25
N GLN A 162 12.37 3.01 1.32
CA GLN A 162 12.02 2.18 0.17
C GLN A 162 11.61 0.76 0.56
N GLY A 163 10.41 0.36 0.11
CA GLY A 163 9.83 -0.97 0.29
C GLY A 163 10.27 -2.01 -0.76
N PRO A 164 9.87 -3.29 -0.63
CA PRO A 164 10.04 -4.29 -1.68
C PRO A 164 9.08 -4.03 -2.84
N VAL A 165 7.98 -3.35 -2.58
CA VAL A 165 6.89 -3.02 -3.50
C VAL A 165 6.64 -1.53 -3.34
N GLY A 166 6.39 -0.88 -4.47
CA GLY A 166 6.08 0.55 -4.57
C GLY A 166 4.58 0.80 -4.56
N PHE A 167 4.23 2.07 -4.67
CA PHE A 167 2.85 2.51 -4.77
C PHE A 167 2.79 3.59 -5.83
N LEU A 168 1.81 3.53 -6.72
CA LEU A 168 1.51 4.59 -7.68
C LEU A 168 0.00 4.81 -7.64
N THR A 169 -0.43 6.04 -7.88
CA THR A 169 -1.84 6.39 -7.82
C THR A 169 -2.22 7.36 -8.91
N LEU A 170 -3.41 7.16 -9.48
CA LEU A 170 -4.00 8.06 -10.47
C LEU A 170 -4.14 9.49 -9.91
N GLN A 171 -4.32 9.62 -8.59
CA GLN A 171 -4.47 10.92 -7.94
C GLN A 171 -3.24 11.82 -8.08
N GLU A 172 -2.06 11.24 -8.33
CA GLU A 172 -0.86 12.01 -8.66
C GLU A 172 -0.96 12.64 -10.05
N ALA A 173 -1.54 11.93 -11.03
CA ALA A 173 -1.72 12.47 -12.38
C ALA A 173 -2.69 13.67 -12.40
N TYR A 174 -3.67 13.68 -11.50
CA TYR A 174 -4.58 14.82 -11.28
C TYR A 174 -3.98 15.94 -10.41
N ASN A 175 -2.71 15.82 -9.99
CA ASN A 175 -2.03 16.77 -9.11
C ASN A 175 -2.71 16.97 -7.73
N TYR A 176 -3.49 15.99 -7.25
CA TYR A 176 -4.07 16.06 -5.91
C TYR A 176 -3.07 15.69 -4.80
N LEU A 177 -2.06 14.90 -5.15
CA LEU A 177 -0.98 14.54 -4.25
C LEU A 177 0.31 14.28 -5.04
N GLU A 178 1.42 14.11 -4.32
CA GLU A 178 2.70 13.73 -4.90
C GLU A 178 3.18 12.41 -4.28
N VAL A 179 3.54 11.44 -5.11
CA VAL A 179 4.10 10.16 -4.65
C VAL A 179 5.61 10.31 -4.51
N GLY A 180 6.13 10.00 -3.33
CA GLY A 180 7.55 10.10 -3.01
C GLY A 180 8.42 9.06 -3.71
N GLU A 181 9.73 9.30 -3.71
CA GLU A 181 10.72 8.38 -4.27
C GLU A 181 10.71 7.03 -3.57
N CYS A 182 10.36 6.95 -2.28
CA CYS A 182 10.28 5.69 -1.55
C CYS A 182 9.28 4.71 -2.16
N TYR A 183 8.21 5.23 -2.77
CA TYR A 183 7.18 4.44 -3.44
C TYR A 183 7.33 4.39 -4.95
N LYS A 184 7.84 5.45 -5.60
CA LYS A 184 8.13 5.40 -7.05
C LYS A 184 9.26 4.44 -7.38
N TYR A 185 10.25 4.30 -6.50
CA TYR A 185 11.46 3.51 -6.73
C TYR A 185 11.67 2.41 -5.66
N PRO A 186 10.81 1.38 -5.62
CA PRO A 186 10.93 0.28 -4.69
C PRO A 186 12.18 -0.57 -4.94
N LYS A 187 12.44 -1.57 -4.08
CA LYS A 187 13.55 -2.52 -4.24
C LYS A 187 13.29 -3.60 -5.30
N ARG A 188 12.04 -3.85 -5.66
CA ARG A 188 11.65 -4.74 -6.76
C ARG A 188 10.68 -3.99 -7.65
N PRO A 189 10.72 -4.21 -8.98
CA PRO A 189 9.87 -3.51 -9.94
C PRO A 189 8.42 -4.04 -9.86
N ILE A 190 7.77 -3.80 -8.74
CA ILE A 190 6.39 -4.18 -8.44
C ILE A 190 5.78 -2.98 -7.74
N TRP A 191 4.63 -2.53 -8.22
CA TRP A 191 3.88 -1.40 -7.70
C TRP A 191 2.44 -1.82 -7.48
N VAL A 192 1.90 -1.46 -6.32
CA VAL A 192 0.46 -1.42 -6.13
C VAL A 192 -0.05 -0.16 -6.80
N ILE A 193 -1.05 -0.31 -7.67
CA ILE A 193 -1.68 0.81 -8.37
C ILE A 193 -3.01 1.09 -7.69
N TYR A 194 -3.22 2.34 -7.29
CA TYR A 194 -4.52 2.83 -6.86
C TYR A 194 -5.12 3.71 -7.95
N SER A 195 -6.16 3.22 -8.60
CA SER A 195 -6.89 3.96 -9.63
C SER A 195 -8.33 4.12 -9.17
N GLU A 196 -8.75 5.37 -8.98
CA GLU A 196 -10.08 5.74 -8.47
C GLU A 196 -10.42 5.11 -7.09
N SER A 197 -11.07 3.95 -7.09
CA SER A 197 -11.50 3.20 -5.91
C SER A 197 -10.97 1.76 -5.89
N HIS A 198 -10.07 1.42 -6.81
CA HIS A 198 -9.63 0.05 -7.05
C HIS A 198 -8.11 -0.11 -6.94
N TYR A 199 -7.69 -1.24 -6.38
CA TYR A 199 -6.28 -1.61 -6.23
C TYR A 199 -5.92 -2.75 -7.18
N SER A 200 -4.86 -2.55 -7.94
CA SER A 200 -4.31 -3.54 -8.87
C SER A 200 -2.78 -3.60 -8.74
N VAL A 201 -2.13 -4.48 -9.50
CA VAL A 201 -0.68 -4.65 -9.46
C VAL A 201 -0.08 -4.41 -10.83
N MET A 202 0.98 -3.61 -10.87
CA MET A 202 1.86 -3.47 -12.03
C MET A 202 3.26 -3.95 -11.67
N PHE A 203 3.93 -4.66 -12.57
CA PHE A 203 5.30 -5.13 -12.33
C PHE A 203 6.12 -5.18 -13.62
N ALA A 204 7.44 -5.23 -13.48
CA ALA A 204 8.34 -5.49 -14.58
C ALA A 204 9.21 -6.72 -14.29
N THR A 205 9.73 -7.36 -15.32
CA THR A 205 10.60 -8.53 -15.19
C THR A 205 12.07 -8.14 -14.97
N GLU A 206 12.46 -6.96 -15.43
CA GLU A 206 13.82 -6.43 -15.31
C GLU A 206 14.03 -5.70 -13.97
N PRO A 207 14.90 -6.19 -13.07
CA PRO A 207 15.09 -5.59 -11.74
C PRO A 207 15.55 -4.12 -11.77
N GLN A 208 16.28 -3.73 -12.81
CA GLN A 208 16.83 -2.38 -12.97
C GLN A 208 15.75 -1.30 -13.14
N LEU A 209 14.58 -1.66 -13.69
CA LEU A 209 13.45 -0.74 -13.90
C LEU A 209 12.90 -0.18 -12.58
N SER A 210 13.15 -0.89 -11.48
CA SER A 210 12.75 -0.47 -10.13
C SER A 210 13.37 0.86 -9.71
N GLN A 211 14.55 1.20 -10.23
CA GLN A 211 15.29 2.43 -9.88
C GLN A 211 15.41 3.41 -11.06
N LEU A 212 14.80 3.08 -12.20
CA LEU A 212 14.89 3.86 -13.42
C LEU A 212 13.97 5.09 -13.34
N ARG A 213 14.53 6.30 -13.26
CA ARG A 213 13.78 7.57 -13.15
C ARG A 213 13.22 8.08 -14.48
N SER A 214 13.93 7.80 -15.57
CA SER A 214 13.58 8.20 -16.92
C SER A 214 13.90 7.07 -17.88
N ILE A 215 13.15 6.98 -18.97
CA ILE A 215 13.39 6.01 -20.04
C ILE A 215 13.99 6.72 -21.25
N ASP A 216 14.96 6.06 -21.88
CA ASP A 216 15.62 6.44 -23.14
C ASP A 216 15.38 5.38 -24.23
N THR A 217 14.91 4.21 -23.84
CA THR A 217 14.47 3.11 -24.68
C THR A 217 13.10 2.60 -24.19
N PRO A 218 12.30 1.97 -25.07
CA PRO A 218 11.03 1.37 -24.65
C PRO A 218 11.22 0.34 -23.54
N VAL A 219 10.33 0.35 -22.55
CA VAL A 219 10.35 -0.60 -21.43
C VAL A 219 9.01 -1.27 -21.26
N ASP A 220 9.03 -2.58 -21.00
CA ASP A 220 7.81 -3.37 -20.80
C ASP A 220 7.45 -3.44 -19.31
N VAL A 221 6.17 -3.21 -19.03
CA VAL A 221 5.54 -3.45 -17.74
C VAL A 221 4.28 -4.30 -17.93
N TYR A 222 3.91 -5.01 -16.88
CA TYR A 222 2.82 -5.97 -16.88
C TYR A 222 1.79 -5.56 -15.84
N TYR A 223 0.52 -5.61 -16.22
CA TYR A 223 -0.61 -5.26 -15.39
C TYR A 223 -1.46 -6.49 -15.06
N TRP A 224 -1.86 -6.59 -13.80
CA TRP A 224 -2.68 -7.67 -13.28
C TRP A 224 -3.75 -7.16 -12.31
N ASP A 225 -5.00 -7.51 -12.60
CA ASP A 225 -6.17 -7.27 -11.75
C ASP A 225 -6.90 -8.58 -11.41
N MET A 226 -7.08 -8.84 -10.12
CA MET A 226 -7.77 -10.03 -9.64
C MET A 226 -9.30 -9.90 -9.60
N LEU A 227 -9.87 -8.69 -9.66
CA LEU A 227 -11.34 -8.52 -9.61
C LEU A 227 -12.02 -8.81 -10.94
N ALA A 228 -11.32 -8.64 -12.05
CA ALA A 228 -11.88 -8.80 -13.39
C ALA A 228 -11.89 -10.25 -13.91
N ASN A 229 -11.42 -11.23 -13.12
CA ASN A 229 -11.06 -12.57 -13.62
C ASN A 229 -10.18 -12.48 -14.87
N GLN A 230 -9.19 -11.58 -14.84
CA GLN A 230 -8.28 -11.40 -15.96
C GLN A 230 -7.51 -12.70 -16.21
N ASP A 231 -7.79 -13.36 -17.34
CA ASP A 231 -7.16 -14.64 -17.70
C ASP A 231 -5.73 -14.44 -18.24
N GLU A 232 -5.46 -13.29 -18.87
CA GLU A 232 -4.18 -12.97 -19.50
C GLU A 232 -3.54 -11.71 -18.94
N VAL A 233 -2.23 -11.75 -18.69
CA VAL A 233 -1.47 -10.57 -18.23
C VAL A 233 -1.44 -9.51 -19.34
N ILE A 234 -1.84 -8.28 -19.03
CA ILE A 234 -1.78 -7.15 -19.98
C ILE A 234 -0.34 -6.62 -20.00
N ARG A 235 0.27 -6.56 -21.18
CA ARG A 235 1.60 -5.98 -21.39
C ARG A 235 1.48 -4.56 -21.93
N LEU A 236 2.03 -3.61 -21.19
CA LEU A 236 2.16 -2.22 -21.60
C LEU A 236 3.63 -1.94 -21.93
N THR A 237 3.87 -1.21 -23.01
CA THR A 237 5.20 -0.70 -23.34
C THR A 237 5.21 0.80 -23.14
N ALA A 238 6.02 1.27 -22.19
CA ALA A 238 6.25 2.69 -21.99
C ALA A 238 7.39 3.13 -22.91
N GLU A 239 7.09 4.02 -23.85
CA GLU A 239 8.04 4.54 -24.82
C GLU A 239 8.51 5.95 -24.46
N PRO A 240 9.82 6.23 -24.62
CA PRO A 240 10.34 7.57 -24.39
C PRO A 240 9.77 8.55 -25.42
N ASN A 241 9.23 9.68 -24.97
CA ASN A 241 8.72 10.72 -25.87
C ASN A 241 9.85 11.62 -26.40
N LEU A 242 10.79 11.01 -27.14
CA LEU A 242 11.99 11.68 -27.69
C LEU A 242 11.65 12.78 -28.71
N GLU A 243 10.52 12.60 -29.42
CA GLU A 243 10.01 13.55 -30.42
C GLU A 243 9.22 14.71 -29.80
N LYS A 244 9.05 14.73 -28.47
CA LYS A 244 8.26 15.74 -27.74
C LYS A 244 6.86 15.93 -28.31
N LYS A 245 6.20 14.81 -28.63
CA LYS A 245 4.77 14.81 -29.00
C LYS A 245 3.96 15.39 -27.86
N ASP A 246 2.89 16.09 -28.20
CA ASP A 246 1.96 16.62 -27.20
C ASP A 246 1.36 15.47 -26.41
N ILE A 247 1.49 15.54 -25.09
CA ILE A 247 0.87 14.61 -24.16
C ILE A 247 -0.55 15.11 -23.92
N PRO A 248 -1.58 14.25 -24.06
CA PRO A 248 -2.95 14.70 -23.88
C PRO A 248 -3.16 15.25 -22.46
N ASP A 249 -3.89 16.38 -22.37
CA ASP A 249 -4.21 17.04 -21.10
C ASP A 249 -5.11 16.12 -20.27
N VAL A 250 -4.65 15.79 -19.08
CA VAL A 250 -5.35 14.93 -18.12
C VAL A 250 -6.70 15.50 -17.68
N ASN A 251 -6.89 16.82 -17.81
CA ASN A 251 -8.13 17.51 -17.46
C ASN A 251 -9.08 17.71 -18.65
N ASP A 252 -8.72 17.27 -19.86
CA ASP A 252 -9.62 17.35 -21.01
C ASP A 252 -10.64 16.20 -20.98
N GLU A 253 -11.84 16.49 -20.47
CA GLU A 253 -12.96 15.54 -20.36
C GLU A 253 -13.39 14.90 -21.70
N LYS A 254 -12.96 15.46 -22.84
CA LYS A 254 -13.26 14.88 -24.17
C LYS A 254 -12.31 13.74 -24.54
N LEU A 255 -11.18 13.63 -23.86
CA LEU A 255 -10.18 12.60 -24.11
C LEU A 255 -10.44 11.42 -23.20
N LEU A 256 -10.78 10.28 -23.79
CA LEU A 256 -10.82 9.00 -23.09
C LEU A 256 -9.38 8.47 -22.94
N ILE A 257 -8.66 9.01 -21.96
CA ILE A 257 -7.30 8.58 -21.66
C ILE A 257 -7.38 7.41 -20.66
N PRO A 258 -6.81 6.24 -20.97
CA PRO A 258 -6.76 5.13 -20.04
C PRO A 258 -6.06 5.55 -18.73
N PRO A 259 -6.63 5.25 -17.54
CA PRO A 259 -6.01 5.63 -16.27
C PRO A 259 -4.58 5.11 -16.09
N LEU A 260 -4.26 3.93 -16.63
CA LEU A 260 -2.90 3.36 -16.55
C LEU A 260 -1.87 4.16 -17.35
N ASP A 261 -2.27 4.81 -18.45
CA ASP A 261 -1.39 5.71 -19.19
C ASP A 261 -0.97 6.88 -18.32
N LEU A 262 -1.94 7.46 -17.60
CA LEU A 262 -1.73 8.60 -16.71
C LEU A 262 -0.79 8.22 -15.56
N VAL A 263 -1.02 7.06 -14.93
CA VAL A 263 -0.15 6.53 -13.86
C VAL A 263 1.27 6.29 -14.37
N LEU A 264 1.45 5.70 -15.56
CA LEU A 264 2.78 5.48 -16.12
C LEU A 264 3.53 6.79 -16.38
N ARG A 265 2.82 7.83 -16.79
CA ARG A 265 3.40 9.16 -16.98
C ARG A 265 3.85 9.82 -15.69
N THR A 266 3.30 9.46 -14.52
CA THR A 266 3.83 9.95 -13.23
C THR A 266 5.11 9.22 -12.81
N LYS A 267 5.29 7.99 -13.30
CA LYS A 267 6.50 7.16 -13.06
C LYS A 267 7.63 7.46 -14.04
N TRP A 268 7.30 7.67 -15.31
CA TRP A 268 8.21 8.05 -16.38
C TRP A 268 7.61 9.22 -17.15
N GLN A 269 8.10 10.42 -16.81
CA GLN A 269 7.50 11.68 -17.23
C GLN A 269 7.27 11.73 -18.74
N GLY A 270 5.99 11.83 -19.10
CA GLY A 270 5.56 12.07 -20.48
C GLY A 270 5.79 10.92 -21.45
N CYS A 271 5.99 9.69 -20.96
CA CYS A 271 6.04 8.51 -21.83
C CYS A 271 4.75 8.32 -22.63
N LEU A 272 4.91 7.73 -23.82
CA LEU A 272 3.80 7.18 -24.59
C LEU A 272 3.56 5.74 -24.12
N VAL A 273 2.33 5.25 -24.24
CA VAL A 273 1.97 3.91 -23.77
C VAL A 273 1.36 3.11 -24.92
N ASP A 274 1.97 1.98 -25.23
CA ASP A 274 1.44 0.99 -26.16
C ASP A 274 0.83 -0.18 -25.36
N TRP A 275 -0.44 -0.48 -25.63
CA TRP A 275 -1.19 -1.59 -25.04
C TRP A 275 -0.93 -2.93 -25.72
N ASN A 276 -0.04 -2.95 -26.73
CA ASN A 276 0.43 -4.13 -27.45
C ASN A 276 -0.71 -4.98 -28.03
N GLY A 277 -1.76 -4.31 -28.52
CA GLY A 277 -2.96 -4.94 -29.07
C GLY A 277 -4.03 -5.33 -28.04
N SER A 278 -3.78 -5.12 -26.74
CA SER A 278 -4.80 -5.24 -25.69
C SER A 278 -5.78 -4.07 -25.76
N GLU A 279 -7.04 -4.30 -25.39
CA GLU A 279 -8.03 -3.23 -25.26
C GLU A 279 -7.68 -2.34 -24.05
N PRO A 280 -7.55 -1.01 -24.24
CA PRO A 280 -7.28 -0.12 -23.12
C PRO A 280 -8.39 -0.12 -22.08
N LEU A 281 -8.01 -0.25 -20.81
CA LEU A 281 -8.94 -0.16 -19.69
C LEU A 281 -9.27 1.31 -19.44
N LEU A 282 -10.56 1.66 -19.57
CA LEU A 282 -11.12 2.99 -19.31
C LEU A 282 -11.80 3.03 -17.95
#